data_AF-T2IDB0-F1
#
_entry.id   AF-T2IDB0-F1
#
_cell.length_a   1.000
_cell.length_b   1.000
_cell.length_c   1.000
_cell.angle_alpha   90.00
_cell.angle_beta   90.00
_cell.angle_gamma   90.00
#
_symmetry.space_group_name_H-M   'P 1'
#
loop_
_entity.id
_entity.type
_entity.pdbx_description
1 polymer ?
#
loop_
_entity_poly.entity_id
_entity_poly.type
_entity_poly.pdbx_seq_one_letter_code
_entity_poly.pdbx_strand_id
1 'polypeptide(L)'
;MTQAQQDKKKLQEKLRNLNQINQKLIVCKTLKELTTEALKQIRHYLNVQLASIFLFNKDGYIQRCGIDGVDQNNNLINSKNWLANKKYLRRSSCHGRQYSDEKHHSRSN
;
A
#
# COMPACT_ATOMS: atom_id res chain seq x y z
N MET A 1 28.73 11.51 24.24
CA MET A 1 27.58 10.62 24.50
C MET A 1 27.98 9.21 24.11
N THR A 2 27.61 8.21 24.91
CA THR A 2 27.92 6.80 24.59
C THR A 2 27.00 6.28 23.50
N GLN A 3 27.42 5.22 22.79
CA GLN A 3 26.62 4.56 21.75
C GLN A 3 25.22 4.16 22.29
N ALA A 4 25.17 3.60 23.50
CA ALA A 4 23.93 3.24 24.18
C ALA A 4 22.98 4.43 24.43
N GLN A 5 23.51 5.62 24.70
CA GLN A 5 22.70 6.84 24.86
C GLN A 5 22.11 7.31 23.53
N GLN A 6 22.86 7.19 22.44
CA GLN A 6 22.38 7.52 21.10
C GLN A 6 21.30 6.55 20.63
N ASP A 7 21.48 5.25 20.88
CA ASP A 7 20.50 4.23 20.50
C ASP A 7 19.21 4.37 21.31
N LYS A 8 19.31 4.67 22.61
CA LYS A 8 18.14 5.00 23.44
C LYS A 8 17.37 6.20 22.89
N LYS A 9 18.06 7.27 22.48
CA LYS A 9 17.42 8.46 21.90
C LYS A 9 16.69 8.13 20.60
N LYS A 10 17.31 7.37 19.70
CA LYS A 10 16.69 6.91 18.45
C LYS A 10 15.46 6.05 18.71
N LEU A 11 15.51 5.16 19.71
CA LEU A 11 14.38 4.32 20.08
C LEU A 11 13.20 5.16 20.63
N GLN A 12 13.48 6.11 21.50
CA GLN A 12 12.48 7.03 22.04
C GLN A 12 11.81 7.85 20.93
N GLU A 13 12.57 8.31 19.94
CA GLU A 13 12.04 9.03 18.79
C GLU A 13 11.13 8.15 17.93
N LYS A 14 11.54 6.91 17.65
CA LYS A 14 10.70 5.93 16.94
C LYS A 14 9.38 5.66 17.68
N LEU A 15 9.43 5.46 19.00
CA LEU A 15 8.23 5.24 19.81
C LEU A 15 7.29 6.45 19.80
N ARG A 16 7.85 7.67 19.90
CA ARG A 16 7.07 8.91 19.81
C ARG A 16 6.36 9.03 18.47
N ASN A 17 7.06 8.73 17.37
CA ASN A 17 6.50 8.76 16.03
C ASN A 17 5.36 7.74 15.86
N LEU A 18 5.56 6.50 16.34
CA LEU A 18 4.51 5.47 16.30
C LEU A 18 3.27 5.87 17.10
N ASN A 19 3.45 6.50 18.27
CA ASN A 19 2.32 7.00 19.07
C ASN A 19 1.56 8.12 18.34
N GLN A 20 2.26 9.04 17.68
CA GLN A 20 1.63 10.10 16.88
C GLN A 20 0.84 9.53 15.69
N ILE A 21 1.40 8.53 14.99
CA ILE A 21 0.69 7.82 13.93
C ILE A 21 -0.58 7.19 14.50
N ASN A 22 -0.48 6.45 15.61
CA ASN A 22 -1.62 5.78 16.22
C ASN A 22 -2.74 6.76 16.60
N GLN A 23 -2.40 7.91 17.19
CA GLN A 23 -3.36 8.96 17.52
C GLN A 23 -4.10 9.52 16.29
N LYS A 24 -3.43 9.62 15.14
CA LYS A 24 -4.08 10.05 13.88
C LYS A 24 -4.99 8.97 13.31
N LEU A 25 -4.63 7.69 13.46
CA LEU A 25 -5.40 6.58 12.92
C LEU A 25 -6.65 6.26 13.75
N ILE A 26 -6.59 6.38 15.08
CA ILE A 26 -7.69 5.98 15.97
C ILE A 26 -8.94 6.88 15.86
N VAL A 27 -8.77 8.11 15.37
CA VAL A 27 -9.88 9.06 15.20
C VAL A 27 -10.64 8.87 13.89
N CYS A 28 -10.11 8.07 12.96
CA CYS A 28 -10.76 7.79 11.68
C CYS A 28 -12.06 7.00 11.92
N LYS A 29 -13.15 7.40 11.28
CA LYS A 29 -14.47 6.80 11.47
C LYS A 29 -14.80 5.74 10.42
N THR A 30 -14.12 5.79 9.28
CA THR A 30 -14.32 4.84 8.18
C THR A 30 -13.02 4.18 7.77
N LEU A 31 -13.13 2.97 7.20
CA LEU A 31 -11.97 2.26 6.64
C LEU A 31 -11.27 3.08 5.53
N LYS A 32 -12.05 3.87 4.77
CA LYS A 32 -11.51 4.74 3.72
C LYS A 32 -10.65 5.85 4.31
N GLU A 33 -11.12 6.52 5.35
CA GLU A 33 -10.35 7.53 6.09
C GLU A 33 -9.09 6.93 6.69
N LEU A 34 -9.24 5.80 7.39
CA LEU A 34 -8.12 5.07 7.98
C LEU A 34 -7.04 4.71 6.96
N THR A 35 -7.46 4.15 5.81
CA THR A 35 -6.55 3.76 4.74
C THR A 35 -5.84 4.98 4.15
N THR A 36 -6.57 6.08 3.94
CA THR A 36 -6.00 7.33 3.40
C THR A 36 -4.96 7.92 4.35
N GLU A 37 -5.28 7.97 5.65
CA GLU A 37 -4.37 8.52 6.65
C GLU A 37 -3.14 7.61 6.83
N ALA A 38 -3.33 6.29 6.86
CA ALA A 38 -2.23 5.33 6.92
C ALA A 38 -1.26 5.49 5.74
N LEU A 39 -1.77 5.63 4.51
CA LEU A 39 -0.95 5.83 3.32
C LEU A 39 -0.10 7.11 3.40
N LYS A 40 -0.69 8.22 3.86
CA LYS A 40 0.04 9.48 4.09
C LYS A 40 1.18 9.29 5.09
N GLN A 41 0.89 8.65 6.24
CA GLN A 41 1.92 8.39 7.25
C GLN A 41 3.03 7.49 6.70
N ILE A 42 2.69 6.41 5.98
CA ILE A 42 3.66 5.51 5.34
C ILE A 42 4.58 6.28 4.39
N ARG A 43 4.01 7.08 3.49
CA ARG A 43 4.81 7.87 2.53
C ARG A 43 5.73 8.86 3.21
N HIS A 44 5.23 9.56 4.23
CA HIS A 44 6.00 10.54 4.97
C HIS A 44 7.17 9.90 5.74
N TYR A 45 6.91 8.86 6.52
CA TYR A 45 7.93 8.27 7.40
C TYR A 45 8.94 7.38 6.68
N LEU A 46 8.53 6.70 5.60
CA LEU A 46 9.45 5.91 4.79
C LEU A 46 10.09 6.72 3.66
N ASN A 47 9.68 7.98 3.48
CA ASN A 47 10.09 8.84 2.38
C ASN A 47 9.95 8.15 1.00
N VAL A 48 8.79 7.53 0.78
CA VAL A 48 8.50 6.81 -0.47
C VAL A 48 7.57 7.61 -1.38
N GLN A 49 7.84 7.53 -2.67
CA GLN A 49 7.09 8.22 -3.70
C GLN A 49 5.64 7.70 -3.84
N LEU A 50 5.47 6.39 -3.64
CA LEU A 50 4.21 5.67 -3.81
C LEU A 50 4.04 4.62 -2.70
N ALA A 51 2.84 4.51 -2.16
CA ALA A 51 2.45 3.47 -1.23
C ALA A 51 1.07 2.90 -1.59
N SER A 52 0.88 1.60 -1.33
CA SER A 52 -0.39 0.92 -1.55
C SER A 52 -0.66 -0.09 -0.46
N ILE A 53 -1.91 -0.18 0.00
CA ILE A 53 -2.36 -1.14 1.01
C ILE A 53 -3.27 -2.17 0.34
N PHE A 54 -2.96 -3.44 0.55
CA PHE A 54 -3.76 -4.58 0.11
C PHE A 54 -4.19 -5.39 1.33
N LEU A 55 -5.45 -5.82 1.35
CA LEU A 55 -5.98 -6.76 2.32
C LEU A 55 -6.28 -8.09 1.64
N PHE A 56 -5.93 -9.17 2.33
CA PHE A 56 -6.29 -10.53 1.93
C PHE A 56 -7.58 -10.91 2.62
N ASN A 57 -8.53 -11.48 1.88
CA ASN A 57 -9.68 -12.10 2.50
C ASN A 57 -9.44 -13.61 2.75
N LYS A 58 -10.35 -14.21 3.53
CA LYS A 58 -10.29 -15.64 3.90
C LYS A 58 -10.25 -16.59 2.71
N ASP A 59 -10.79 -16.15 1.56
CA ASP A 59 -10.86 -16.95 0.33
C ASP A 59 -9.59 -16.79 -0.53
N GLY A 60 -8.59 -16.06 -0.02
CA GLY A 60 -7.30 -15.86 -0.67
C GLY A 60 -7.30 -14.79 -1.76
N TYR A 61 -8.35 -13.96 -1.86
CA TYR A 61 -8.38 -12.84 -2.78
C TYR A 61 -7.64 -11.63 -2.20
N ILE A 62 -6.80 -11.02 -3.04
CA ILE A 62 -6.13 -9.75 -2.77
C ILE A 62 -7.05 -8.62 -3.20
N GLN A 63 -7.45 -7.78 -2.26
CA GLN A 63 -8.18 -6.55 -2.52
C GLN A 63 -7.29 -5.35 -2.20
N ARG A 64 -7.13 -4.45 -3.17
CA ARG A 64 -6.47 -3.17 -2.91
C ARG A 64 -7.43 -2.25 -2.15
N CYS A 65 -7.02 -1.80 -0.97
CA CYS A 65 -7.79 -0.91 -0.13
C CYS A 65 -7.51 0.56 -0.42
N GLY A 66 -6.27 0.87 -0.79
CA GLY A 66 -5.90 2.23 -1.17
C GLY A 66 -4.53 2.33 -1.82
N ILE A 67 -4.31 3.45 -2.48
CA ILE A 67 -3.04 3.85 -3.07
C ILE A 67 -2.90 5.36 -2.95
N ASP A 68 -1.69 5.81 -2.68
CA ASP A 68 -1.35 7.23 -2.70
C ASP A 68 0.09 7.39 -3.20
N GLY A 69 0.32 8.39 -4.06
CA GLY A 69 1.63 8.63 -4.63
C GLY A 69 1.63 9.34 -5.96
N VAL A 70 2.83 9.53 -6.47
CA VAL A 70 3.09 10.14 -7.78
C VAL A 70 3.88 9.19 -8.67
N ASP A 71 3.74 9.32 -9.99
CA ASP A 71 4.53 8.57 -10.98
C ASP A 71 5.91 9.22 -11.20
N GLN A 72 6.71 8.62 -12.08
CA GLN A 72 8.06 9.12 -12.46
C GLN A 72 8.06 10.55 -13.01
N ASN A 73 6.92 11.05 -13.49
CA ASN A 73 6.74 12.40 -14.01
C ASN A 73 6.13 13.35 -12.95
N ASN A 74 6.09 12.91 -11.69
CA ASN A 74 5.50 13.63 -10.56
C ASN A 74 3.98 13.85 -10.67
N ASN A 75 3.28 13.08 -11.52
CA ASN A 75 1.83 13.14 -11.63
C ASN A 75 1.18 12.24 -10.58
N LEU A 76 0.08 12.71 -9.98
CA LEU A 76 -0.69 11.90 -9.03
C LEU A 76 -1.19 10.62 -9.68
N ILE A 77 -0.96 9.49 -9.01
CA ILE A 77 -1.44 8.20 -9.50
C ILE A 77 -2.97 8.17 -9.43
N ASN A 78 -3.60 7.89 -10.57
CA ASN A 78 -5.05 7.70 -10.61
C ASN A 78 -5.42 6.37 -9.93
N SER A 79 -5.94 6.49 -8.71
CA SER A 79 -6.35 5.35 -7.89
C SER A 79 -7.42 4.47 -8.54
N LYS A 80 -8.21 4.98 -9.50
CA LYS A 80 -9.27 4.20 -10.17
C LYS A 80 -8.74 3.22 -11.21
N ASN A 81 -7.64 3.53 -11.89
CA ASN A 81 -7.18 2.78 -13.07
C ASN A 81 -6.00 1.86 -12.77
N TRP A 82 -5.16 2.22 -11.79
CA TRP A 82 -3.95 1.46 -11.49
C TRP A 82 -4.30 0.20 -10.68
N LEU A 83 -4.10 -1.01 -11.20
CA LEU A 83 -4.37 -2.28 -10.49
C LEU A 83 -5.82 -2.44 -9.96
N ALA A 84 -6.81 -1.85 -10.63
CA ALA A 84 -8.21 -2.12 -10.30
C ALA A 84 -8.56 -3.58 -10.65
N ASN A 85 -9.03 -4.33 -9.65
CA ASN A 85 -9.67 -5.64 -9.81
C ASN A 85 -8.83 -6.79 -10.39
N LYS A 86 -7.52 -6.87 -10.11
CA LYS A 86 -6.80 -8.13 -10.35
C LYS A 86 -7.15 -9.14 -9.24
N LYS A 87 -8.02 -10.10 -9.57
CA LYS A 87 -8.23 -11.31 -8.76
C LYS A 87 -6.98 -12.18 -8.88
N TYR A 88 -6.09 -12.11 -7.90
CA TYR A 88 -4.98 -13.05 -7.82
C TYR A 88 -5.51 -14.37 -7.25
N LEU A 89 -5.77 -15.35 -8.12
CA LEU A 89 -6.10 -16.71 -7.69
C LEU A 89 -4.89 -17.31 -6.97
N ARG A 90 -5.13 -17.97 -5.82
CA ARG A 90 -4.12 -18.56 -4.92
C ARG A 90 -3.08 -19.48 -5.61
N ARG A 91 -3.36 -19.98 -6.82
CA ARG A 91 -2.45 -20.81 -7.62
C ARG A 91 -1.50 -20.04 -8.55
N SER A 92 -1.59 -18.70 -8.60
CA SER A 92 -0.96 -17.91 -9.68
C SER A 92 0.15 -16.97 -9.22
N SER A 93 0.58 -17.03 -7.95
CA SER A 93 1.62 -16.13 -7.45
C SER A 93 2.87 -16.93 -7.09
N CYS A 94 3.95 -16.71 -7.84
CA CYS A 94 5.37 -16.71 -7.45
C CYS A 94 6.36 -16.88 -8.63
N HIS A 95 5.90 -16.91 -9.88
CA HIS A 95 6.80 -16.90 -11.04
C HIS A 95 6.46 -15.72 -11.95
N GLY A 96 7.40 -14.78 -12.09
CA GLY A 96 7.25 -13.55 -12.86
C GLY A 96 7.07 -13.80 -14.35
N ARG A 97 5.87 -14.22 -14.77
CA ARG A 97 5.48 -14.20 -16.18
C ARG A 97 4.52 -13.05 -16.41
N GLN A 98 4.91 -12.16 -17.33
CA GLN A 98 4.03 -11.19 -17.96
C GLN A 98 2.84 -11.94 -18.56
N TYR A 99 1.63 -11.56 -18.20
CA TYR A 99 0.45 -11.95 -18.96
C TYR A 99 0.40 -11.08 -20.21
N SER A 100 0.65 -11.69 -21.36
CA SER A 100 0.24 -11.15 -22.66
C SER A 100 -1.27 -11.33 -22.79
N ASP A 101 -1.98 -10.23 -23.08
CA ASP A 101 -3.40 -10.22 -23.39
C ASP A 101 -3.67 -11.10 -24.62
N GLU A 102 -4.24 -12.29 -24.42
CA GLU A 102 -4.82 -13.06 -25.52
C GLU A 102 -6.21 -12.49 -25.85
N LYS A 103 -6.27 -11.82 -27.00
CA LYS A 103 -7.49 -11.40 -27.67
C LYS A 103 -8.40 -12.62 -27.85
N HIS A 104 -9.63 -12.54 -27.33
CA HIS A 104 -10.72 -13.41 -27.74
C HIS A 104 -10.95 -13.25 -29.25
N HIS A 105 -10.48 -14.21 -30.06
CA HIS A 105 -11.05 -14.46 -31.38
C HIS A 105 -12.22 -15.42 -31.20
N SER A 106 -13.41 -14.83 -31.14
CA SER A 106 -14.67 -15.53 -31.34
C SER A 106 -14.65 -16.12 -32.76
N ARG A 107 -14.53 -17.45 -32.87
CA ARG A 107 -14.90 -18.15 -34.10
C ARG A 107 -16.41 -18.35 -34.08
N SER A 108 -17.09 -17.64 -34.97
CA SER A 108 -18.47 -17.91 -35.36
C SER A 108 -18.55 -19.28 -36.05
N ASN A 109 -19.59 -20.05 -35.74
CA ASN A 109 -20.07 -21.15 -36.57
C ASN A 109 -20.85 -20.60 -37.78
#